data_AF-A0A432WXV9-F1
#
_entry.id   AF-A0A432WXV9-F1
#
_cell.length_a   1.000
_cell.length_b   1.000
_cell.length_c   1.000
_cell.angle_alpha   90.00
_cell.angle_beta   90.00
_cell.angle_gamma   90.00
#
_symmetry.space_group_name_H-M   'P 1'
#
loop_
_entity.id
_entity.type
_entity.pdbx_description
1 polymer ?
#
loop_
_entity_poly.entity_id
_entity_poly.type
_entity_poly.pdbx_seq_one_letter_code
_entity_poly.pdbx_strand_id
1 'polypeptide(L)'
;MRKAASYWKLAFGIFVLIVTAVVTVPWHVKWWPPGYMAHHVNLWLREAEIKELLVLAEDTPYDRIFWINSDIGGDLNNTGSTSMADIHNADIGAFQQVQNPDISALTAVAKSAQISGFYLFKRQGIWTIEGYHDVLNHSDGSKHVIVHSFYQHGGPAEGNRCSREIIEASDSGRCHIKLFGKWVMQKSWVSVEDTPI
;
A
#
# COMPACT_ATOMS: atom_id res chain seq x y z
N MET A 1 29.21 -38.20 20.75
CA MET A 1 28.12 -37.53 21.50
C MET A 1 28.26 -36.00 21.64
N ARG A 2 29.43 -35.36 21.46
CA ARG A 2 29.58 -33.90 21.61
C ARG A 2 28.89 -33.02 20.54
N LYS A 3 28.58 -33.54 19.35
CA LYS A 3 27.95 -32.76 18.27
C LYS A 3 26.45 -32.46 18.50
N ALA A 4 25.71 -33.34 19.19
CA ALA A 4 24.27 -33.19 19.42
C ALA A 4 23.92 -31.98 20.32
N ALA A 5 24.74 -31.71 21.34
CA ALA A 5 24.54 -30.58 22.25
C ALA A 5 24.73 -29.20 21.57
N SER A 6 25.47 -29.15 20.45
CA SER A 6 25.68 -27.93 19.68
C SER A 6 24.47 -27.54 18.84
N TYR A 7 23.75 -28.52 18.28
CA TYR A 7 22.59 -28.28 17.43
C TYR A 7 21.38 -27.75 18.21
N TRP A 8 21.19 -28.20 19.44
CA TRP A 8 20.08 -27.72 20.28
C TRP A 8 20.25 -26.24 20.66
N LYS A 9 21.47 -25.80 20.97
CA LYS A 9 21.75 -24.37 21.27
C LYS A 9 21.55 -23.48 20.03
N LEU A 10 21.96 -23.96 18.86
CA LEU A 10 21.73 -23.24 17.60
C LEU A 10 20.24 -23.18 17.27
N ALA A 11 19.52 -24.29 17.38
CA ALA A 11 18.07 -24.35 17.14
C ALA A 11 17.29 -23.46 18.11
N PHE A 12 17.65 -23.49 19.40
CA PHE A 12 17.06 -22.61 20.40
C PHE A 12 17.36 -21.14 20.12
N GLY A 13 18.60 -20.80 19.76
CA GLY A 13 18.98 -19.45 19.36
C GLY A 13 18.18 -18.94 18.16
N ILE A 14 18.05 -19.75 17.11
CA ILE A 14 17.24 -19.44 15.93
C ILE A 14 15.76 -19.26 16.32
N PHE A 15 15.23 -20.15 17.15
CA PHE A 15 13.85 -20.07 17.63
C PHE A 15 13.57 -18.76 18.37
N VAL A 16 14.44 -18.39 19.33
CA VAL A 16 14.32 -17.12 20.05
C VAL A 16 14.35 -15.93 19.09
N LEU A 17 15.27 -15.94 18.12
CA LEU A 17 15.39 -14.87 17.12
C LEU A 17 14.14 -14.72 16.26
N ILE A 18 13.56 -15.84 15.80
CA ILE A 18 12.30 -15.85 15.04
C ILE A 18 11.15 -15.31 15.89
N VAL A 19 11.00 -15.79 17.13
CA VAL A 19 9.91 -15.34 18.01
C VAL A 19 10.04 -13.85 18.30
N THR A 20 11.24 -13.36 18.62
CA THR A 20 11.48 -11.94 18.83
C THR A 20 11.14 -11.14 17.57
N ALA A 21 11.58 -11.56 16.39
CA ALA A 21 11.26 -10.87 15.14
C ALA A 21 9.74 -10.82 14.86
N VAL A 22 9.03 -11.94 15.03
CA VAL A 22 7.57 -12.00 14.81
C VAL A 22 6.81 -11.07 15.75
N VAL A 23 7.28 -10.91 16.99
CA VAL A 23 6.62 -10.06 17.99
C VAL A 23 6.96 -8.57 17.80
N THR A 24 8.22 -8.24 17.50
CA THR A 24 8.67 -6.83 17.47
C THR A 24 8.47 -6.15 16.13
N VAL A 25 8.53 -6.89 15.01
CA VAL A 25 8.36 -6.31 13.66
C VAL A 25 7.02 -5.58 13.50
N PRO A 26 5.85 -6.12 13.93
CA PRO A 26 4.57 -5.40 13.83
C PRO A 26 4.53 -4.08 14.61
N TRP A 27 5.33 -3.96 15.67
CA TRP A 27 5.41 -2.75 16.50
C TRP A 27 6.32 -1.70 15.87
N HIS A 28 7.38 -2.15 15.22
CA HIS A 28 8.38 -1.25 14.63
C HIS A 28 8.06 -0.84 13.20
N VAL A 29 7.30 -1.63 12.43
CA VAL A 29 6.98 -1.31 11.04
C VAL A 29 6.27 0.04 10.89
N LYS A 30 5.47 0.45 11.88
CA LYS A 30 4.78 1.75 11.90
C LYS A 30 5.74 2.94 11.96
N TRP A 31 6.97 2.72 12.44
CA TRP A 31 8.01 3.75 12.58
C TRP A 31 9.05 3.68 11.47
N TRP A 32 8.97 2.69 10.59
CA TRP A 32 9.88 2.62 9.45
C TRP A 32 9.55 3.73 8.47
N PRO A 33 10.56 4.35 7.84
CA PRO A 33 10.29 5.27 6.76
C PRO A 33 9.47 4.56 5.68
N PRO A 34 8.48 5.22 5.09
CA PRO A 34 7.68 4.63 4.02
C PRO A 34 8.60 4.20 2.87
N GLY A 35 8.39 3.00 2.36
CA GLY A 35 9.22 2.43 1.30
C GLY A 35 8.88 0.98 1.00
N TYR A 36 9.44 0.45 -0.09
CA TYR A 36 9.10 -0.87 -0.63
C TYR A 36 9.07 -1.98 0.43
N MET A 37 10.11 -2.07 1.27
CA MET A 37 10.20 -3.09 2.31
C MET A 37 9.15 -2.91 3.42
N ALA A 38 8.96 -1.68 3.92
CA ALA A 38 7.99 -1.39 4.96
C ALA A 38 6.56 -1.75 4.52
N HIS A 39 6.21 -1.43 3.27
CA HIS A 39 4.92 -1.80 2.70
C HIS A 39 4.77 -3.31 2.49
N HIS A 40 5.83 -4.00 2.03
CA HIS A 40 5.79 -5.45 1.87
C HIS A 40 5.52 -6.15 3.21
N VAL A 41 6.22 -5.73 4.25
CA VAL A 41 6.03 -6.25 5.61
C VAL A 41 4.63 -5.91 6.12
N ASN A 42 4.15 -4.67 5.91
CA ASN A 42 2.80 -4.29 6.32
C ASN A 42 1.72 -5.15 5.64
N LEU A 43 1.81 -5.34 4.32
CA LEU A 43 0.89 -6.21 3.58
C LEU A 43 0.94 -7.65 4.08
N TRP A 44 2.14 -8.17 4.35
CA TRP A 44 2.30 -9.54 4.85
C TRP A 44 1.67 -9.73 6.23
N LEU A 45 1.89 -8.77 7.14
CA LEU A 45 1.34 -8.82 8.50
C LEU A 45 -0.18 -8.60 8.54
N ARG A 46 -0.73 -7.84 7.60
CA ARG A 46 -2.13 -7.40 7.58
C ARG A 46 -2.93 -8.00 6.42
N GLU A 47 -2.46 -9.11 5.85
CA GLU A 47 -3.01 -9.64 4.60
C GLU A 47 -4.50 -9.96 4.72
N ALA A 48 -4.92 -10.55 5.84
CA ALA A 48 -6.31 -10.96 6.05
C ALA A 48 -7.24 -9.74 6.14
N GLU A 49 -6.88 -8.76 6.95
CA GLU A 49 -7.67 -7.54 7.18
C GLU A 49 -7.74 -6.69 5.92
N ILE A 50 -6.62 -6.58 5.19
CA ILE A 50 -6.58 -5.85 3.93
C ILE A 50 -7.45 -6.54 2.87
N LYS A 51 -7.41 -7.87 2.76
CA LYS A 51 -8.31 -8.60 1.85
C LYS A 51 -9.77 -8.39 2.19
N GLU A 52 -10.10 -8.41 3.48
CA GLU A 52 -11.47 -8.16 3.94
C GLU A 52 -11.93 -6.75 3.56
N LEU A 53 -11.07 -5.72 3.70
CA LEU A 53 -11.37 -4.37 3.21
C LEU A 53 -11.65 -4.34 1.70
N LEU A 54 -10.87 -5.07 0.90
CA LEU A 54 -11.10 -5.14 -0.56
C LEU A 54 -12.42 -5.85 -0.90
N VAL A 55 -12.76 -6.92 -0.19
CA VAL A 55 -14.04 -7.63 -0.37
C VAL A 55 -15.21 -6.72 -0.02
N LEU A 56 -15.16 -6.05 1.13
CA LEU A 56 -16.19 -5.09 1.53
C LEU A 56 -16.31 -3.92 0.55
N ALA A 57 -15.21 -3.47 -0.05
CA ALA A 57 -15.22 -2.41 -1.05
C ALA A 57 -15.96 -2.82 -2.33
N GLU A 58 -15.87 -4.09 -2.76
CA GLU A 58 -16.62 -4.62 -3.91
C GLU A 58 -18.14 -4.55 -3.72
N ASP A 59 -18.61 -4.65 -2.47
CA ASP A 59 -20.03 -4.57 -2.14
C ASP A 59 -20.56 -3.13 -2.05
N THR A 60 -19.68 -2.13 -2.19
CA THR A 60 -20.09 -0.72 -2.19
C THR A 60 -20.38 -0.20 -3.61
N PRO A 61 -21.23 0.84 -3.76
CA PRO A 61 -21.43 1.50 -5.04
C PRO A 61 -20.30 2.47 -5.42
N TYR A 62 -19.22 2.54 -4.64
CA TYR A 62 -18.16 3.53 -4.78
C TYR A 62 -17.02 3.00 -5.65
N ASP A 63 -16.29 3.90 -6.29
CA ASP A 63 -15.08 3.60 -7.04
C ASP A 63 -13.82 4.10 -6.35
N ARG A 64 -13.97 5.03 -5.40
CA ARG A 64 -12.89 5.54 -4.56
C ARG A 64 -13.41 5.67 -3.14
N ILE A 65 -12.63 5.22 -2.17
CA ILE A 65 -12.95 5.32 -0.76
C ILE A 65 -11.70 5.76 -0.01
N PHE A 66 -11.81 6.87 0.70
CA PHE A 66 -10.79 7.40 1.58
C PHE A 66 -11.33 7.47 3.00
N TRP A 67 -10.55 6.97 3.95
CA TRP A 67 -10.88 7.07 5.34
C TRP A 67 -9.62 7.28 6.18
N ILE A 68 -9.70 8.18 7.15
CA ILE A 68 -8.67 8.38 8.17
C ILE A 68 -9.31 8.29 9.55
N ASN A 69 -8.68 7.52 10.42
CA ASN A 69 -9.03 7.47 11.83
C ASN A 69 -8.56 8.75 12.53
N SER A 70 -9.52 9.55 12.99
CA SER A 70 -9.28 10.74 13.82
C SER A 70 -8.51 10.43 15.10
N ASP A 71 -8.63 9.21 15.64
CA ASP A 71 -8.08 8.86 16.95
C ASP A 71 -6.57 8.61 16.93
N ILE A 72 -5.95 8.56 15.74
CA ILE A 72 -4.53 8.26 15.55
C ILE A 72 -3.76 9.49 14.98
N GLY A 73 -4.47 10.55 14.59
CA GLY A 73 -3.88 11.79 14.07
C GLY A 73 -3.68 12.85 15.16
N GLY A 74 -2.46 12.98 15.68
CA GLY A 74 -2.14 13.86 16.81
C GLY A 74 -2.20 15.37 16.58
N ASP A 75 -2.60 15.89 15.41
CA ASP A 75 -2.70 17.34 15.19
C ASP A 75 -3.55 17.73 13.96
N LEU A 76 -4.78 17.24 13.88
CA LEU A 76 -5.79 17.84 13.00
C LEU A 76 -6.90 18.40 13.87
N ASN A 77 -6.75 19.67 14.24
CA ASN A 77 -7.73 20.41 15.00
C ASN A 77 -9.11 20.35 14.31
N ASN A 78 -10.03 19.66 15.00
CA ASN A 78 -11.48 19.54 14.81
C ASN A 78 -12.07 18.30 14.08
N THR A 79 -12.73 17.49 14.93
CA THR A 79 -14.04 16.83 14.74
C THR A 79 -14.17 15.65 13.77
N GLY A 80 -13.97 14.44 14.30
CA GLY A 80 -14.52 13.20 13.76
C GLY A 80 -13.65 12.49 12.71
N SER A 81 -13.86 11.18 12.56
CA SER A 81 -13.22 10.43 11.48
C SER A 81 -13.64 11.01 10.13
N THR A 82 -12.68 11.37 9.28
CA THR A 82 -12.99 11.87 7.93
C THR A 82 -13.17 10.69 6.99
N SER A 83 -14.31 10.66 6.31
CA SER A 83 -14.60 9.71 5.24
C SER A 83 -15.01 10.46 3.98
N MET A 84 -14.43 10.06 2.86
CA MET A 84 -14.78 10.56 1.53
C MET A 84 -14.90 9.36 0.61
N ALA A 85 -15.92 9.34 -0.24
CA ALA A 85 -16.02 8.34 -1.30
C ALA A 85 -16.49 9.02 -2.58
N ASP A 86 -16.04 8.49 -3.72
CA ASP A 86 -16.45 8.96 -5.02
C ASP A 86 -17.14 7.83 -5.80
N ILE A 87 -18.17 8.18 -6.57
CA ILE A 87 -18.81 7.31 -7.56
C ILE A 87 -18.42 7.81 -8.95
N HIS A 88 -18.05 6.89 -9.84
CA HIS A 88 -17.85 7.22 -11.25
C HIS A 88 -19.21 7.45 -11.92
N ASN A 89 -19.47 8.69 -12.30
CA ASN A 89 -20.67 9.07 -13.03
C ASN A 89 -20.40 8.89 -14.54
N ALA A 90 -20.99 7.84 -15.11
CA ALA A 90 -20.82 7.49 -16.53
C ALA A 90 -21.37 8.55 -17.49
N ASP A 91 -22.39 9.31 -17.08
CA ASP A 91 -23.05 10.30 -17.93
C ASP A 91 -22.15 11.53 -18.19
N ILE A 92 -21.28 11.86 -17.23
CA ILE A 92 -20.35 13.00 -17.32
C ILE A 92 -18.88 12.58 -17.44
N GLY A 93 -18.59 11.27 -17.40
CA GLY A 93 -17.23 10.73 -17.47
C GLY A 93 -16.30 11.20 -16.34
N ALA A 94 -16.87 11.50 -15.16
CA ALA A 94 -16.14 12.09 -14.05
C ALA A 94 -16.52 11.44 -12.70
N PHE A 95 -15.64 11.60 -11.72
CA PHE A 95 -15.90 11.19 -10.34
C PHE A 95 -16.74 12.25 -9.64
N GLN A 96 -17.82 11.82 -8.98
CA GLN A 96 -18.64 12.66 -8.14
C GLN A 96 -18.42 12.28 -6.68
N GLN A 97 -18.01 13.26 -5.87
CA GLN A 97 -17.83 13.07 -4.44
C GLN A 97 -19.18 12.87 -3.74
N VAL A 98 -19.25 11.85 -2.90
CA VAL A 98 -20.40 11.53 -2.05
C VAL A 98 -20.14 12.04 -0.65
N GLN A 99 -21.03 12.91 -0.18
CA GLN A 99 -21.01 13.38 1.20
C GLN A 99 -21.61 12.30 2.11
N ASN A 100 -20.91 11.96 3.21
CA ASN A 100 -21.31 10.92 4.17
C ASN A 100 -21.52 9.53 3.54
N PRO A 101 -20.49 8.94 2.93
CA PRO A 101 -20.63 7.61 2.31
C PRO A 101 -20.89 6.53 3.37
N ASP A 102 -21.73 5.54 3.04
CA ASP A 102 -21.92 4.38 3.91
C ASP A 102 -20.78 3.39 3.70
N ILE A 103 -19.74 3.57 4.51
CA ILE A 103 -18.54 2.73 4.54
C ILE A 103 -18.34 2.12 5.93
N SER A 104 -19.42 2.00 6.70
CA SER A 104 -19.40 1.60 8.11
C SER A 104 -18.69 0.26 8.33
N ALA A 105 -18.97 -0.75 7.50
CA ALA A 105 -18.31 -2.05 7.52
C ALA A 105 -16.79 -1.94 7.33
N LEU A 106 -16.33 -1.14 6.36
CA LEU A 106 -14.89 -0.93 6.12
C LEU A 106 -14.23 -0.27 7.32
N THR A 107 -14.88 0.76 7.90
CA THR A 107 -14.33 1.45 9.08
C THR A 107 -14.26 0.53 10.31
N ALA A 108 -15.20 -0.40 10.48
CA ALA A 108 -15.19 -1.36 11.58
C ALA A 108 -13.99 -2.32 11.48
N VAL A 109 -13.75 -2.89 10.29
CA VAL A 109 -12.58 -3.74 10.02
C VAL A 109 -11.29 -2.96 10.27
N ALA A 110 -11.16 -1.76 9.69
CA ALA A 110 -9.97 -0.94 9.85
C ALA A 110 -9.67 -0.59 11.32
N LYS A 111 -10.69 -0.22 12.10
CA LYS A 111 -10.55 0.05 13.54
C LYS A 111 -10.13 -1.20 14.31
N SER A 112 -10.78 -2.34 14.08
CA SER A 112 -10.42 -3.61 14.75
C SER A 112 -8.99 -4.04 14.44
N ALA A 113 -8.54 -3.79 13.20
CA ALA A 113 -7.20 -4.05 12.73
C ALA A 113 -6.17 -2.99 13.16
N GLN A 114 -6.56 -1.93 13.85
CA GLN A 114 -5.70 -0.79 14.19
C GLN A 114 -5.01 -0.16 12.96
N ILE A 115 -5.75 -0.08 11.85
CA ILE A 115 -5.35 0.63 10.63
C ILE A 115 -5.75 2.09 10.81
N SER A 116 -4.77 3.00 10.67
CA SER A 116 -4.98 4.43 10.90
C SER A 116 -5.73 5.13 9.77
N GLY A 117 -5.77 4.51 8.60
CA GLY A 117 -6.44 5.04 7.42
C GLY A 117 -6.20 4.13 6.22
N PHE A 118 -7.02 4.31 5.20
CA PHE A 118 -6.86 3.64 3.93
C PHE A 118 -7.33 4.54 2.79
N TYR A 119 -6.71 4.34 1.63
CA TYR A 119 -7.19 4.88 0.36
C TYR A 119 -7.33 3.72 -0.63
N LEU A 120 -8.59 3.40 -0.93
CA LEU A 120 -8.98 2.35 -1.87
C LEU A 120 -9.51 3.02 -3.13
N PHE A 121 -9.14 2.51 -4.29
CA PHE A 121 -9.79 2.92 -5.53
C PHE A 121 -9.77 1.81 -6.57
N LYS A 122 -10.83 1.75 -7.36
CA LYS A 122 -11.04 0.76 -8.42
C LYS A 122 -10.41 1.23 -9.72
N ARG A 123 -9.54 0.41 -10.32
CA ARG A 123 -9.00 0.64 -11.66
C ARG A 123 -9.23 -0.59 -12.51
N GLN A 124 -9.87 -0.41 -13.66
CA GLN A 124 -10.13 -1.50 -14.61
C GLN A 124 -10.83 -2.70 -13.93
N GLY A 125 -11.76 -2.41 -13.03
CA GLY A 125 -12.51 -3.42 -12.28
C GLY A 125 -11.77 -4.06 -11.10
N ILE A 126 -10.55 -3.63 -10.77
CA ILE A 126 -9.75 -4.18 -9.66
C ILE A 126 -9.58 -3.11 -8.59
N TRP A 127 -9.95 -3.42 -7.34
CA TRP A 127 -9.61 -2.56 -6.20
C TRP A 127 -8.13 -2.56 -5.93
N THR A 128 -7.62 -1.36 -5.66
CA THR A 128 -6.22 -1.13 -5.38
C THR A 128 -6.06 -0.28 -4.13
N ILE A 129 -4.94 -0.44 -3.45
CA ILE A 129 -4.59 0.30 -2.24
C ILE A 129 -3.40 1.17 -2.57
N GLU A 130 -3.44 2.43 -2.15
CA GLU A 130 -2.29 3.32 -2.26
C GLU A 130 -1.10 2.80 -1.46
N GLY A 131 0.07 2.77 -2.11
CA GLY A 131 1.34 2.40 -1.51
C GLY A 131 2.15 3.63 -1.13
N TYR A 132 3.41 3.65 -1.57
CA TYR A 132 4.28 4.79 -1.37
C TYR A 132 4.50 5.57 -2.66
N HIS A 133 4.90 6.82 -2.47
CA HIS A 133 5.40 7.71 -3.50
C HIS A 133 6.93 7.80 -3.38
N ASP A 134 7.61 7.75 -4.51
CA ASP A 134 9.06 7.91 -4.61
C ASP A 134 9.37 9.02 -5.59
N VAL A 135 10.50 9.70 -5.40
CA VAL A 135 11.00 10.70 -6.34
C VAL A 135 12.42 10.29 -6.72
N LEU A 136 12.58 9.88 -7.97
CA LEU A 136 13.85 9.48 -8.52
C LEU A 136 14.41 10.62 -9.35
N ASN A 137 15.61 11.11 -9.01
CA ASN A 137 16.30 12.04 -9.88
C ASN A 137 16.88 11.26 -11.07
N HIS A 138 16.61 11.74 -12.28
CA HIS A 138 17.20 11.19 -13.49
C HIS A 138 18.72 11.33 -13.43
N SER A 139 19.46 10.40 -14.04
CA SER A 139 20.91 10.31 -13.89
C SER A 139 21.67 11.53 -14.40
N ASP A 140 21.08 12.28 -15.36
CA ASP A 140 21.65 13.51 -15.91
C ASP A 140 21.22 14.79 -15.15
N GLY A 141 20.34 14.68 -14.15
CA GLY A 141 19.85 15.80 -13.35
C GLY A 141 18.92 16.77 -14.07
N SER A 142 18.40 16.42 -15.25
CA SER A 142 17.52 17.30 -16.04
C SER A 142 16.03 17.21 -15.66
N LYS A 143 15.66 16.13 -14.97
CA LYS A 143 14.28 15.81 -14.61
C LYS A 143 14.22 14.95 -13.36
N HIS A 144 13.11 15.03 -12.65
CA HIS A 144 12.75 14.09 -11.61
C HIS A 144 11.57 13.22 -12.04
N VAL A 145 11.55 11.97 -11.58
CA VAL A 145 10.54 10.97 -11.91
C VAL A 145 9.76 10.67 -10.65
N ILE A 146 8.47 11.01 -10.67
CA ILE A 146 7.54 10.72 -9.58
C ILE A 146 7.01 9.32 -9.81
N VAL A 147 7.24 8.41 -8.86
CA VAL A 147 6.81 7.01 -8.92
C VAL A 147 5.73 6.77 -7.87
N HIS A 148 4.53 6.42 -8.33
CA HIS A 148 3.43 6.01 -7.50
C HIS A 148 3.36 4.49 -7.43
N SER A 149 3.27 3.93 -6.23
CA SER A 149 3.08 2.49 -6.01
C SER A 149 1.67 2.19 -5.54
N PHE A 150 1.08 1.11 -6.05
CA PHE A 150 -0.26 0.65 -5.72
C PHE A 150 -0.28 -0.86 -5.53
N TYR A 151 -1.08 -1.36 -4.59
CA TYR A 151 -1.21 -2.78 -4.32
C TYR A 151 -2.53 -3.32 -4.84
N GLN A 152 -2.47 -4.47 -5.49
CA GLN A 152 -3.61 -5.18 -6.08
C GLN A 152 -3.62 -6.62 -5.59
N HIS A 153 -4.80 -7.14 -5.28
CA HIS A 153 -5.00 -8.56 -5.03
C HIS A 153 -5.68 -9.19 -6.24
N GLY A 154 -5.04 -10.20 -6.87
CA GLY A 154 -5.64 -10.93 -7.99
C GLY A 154 -5.60 -10.23 -9.36
N GLY A 155 -4.84 -9.13 -9.52
CA GLY A 155 -4.63 -8.47 -10.81
C GLY A 155 -3.76 -9.26 -11.79
N PRO A 156 -3.71 -8.86 -13.08
CA PRO A 156 -2.88 -9.52 -14.08
C PRO A 156 -1.41 -9.50 -13.63
N ALA A 157 -0.85 -10.68 -13.37
CA ALA A 157 0.53 -10.85 -12.91
C ALA A 157 1.55 -10.80 -14.06
N GLU A 158 1.10 -10.55 -15.28
CA GLU A 158 1.92 -10.71 -16.48
C GLU A 158 2.71 -9.43 -16.79
N GLY A 159 3.99 -9.49 -16.41
CA GLY A 159 5.09 -9.10 -17.30
C GLY A 159 5.36 -7.61 -17.45
N ASN A 160 5.93 -6.99 -16.41
CA ASN A 160 6.92 -5.92 -16.57
C ASN A 160 7.75 -5.84 -15.29
N ARG A 161 8.99 -6.35 -15.32
CA ARG A 161 9.92 -6.14 -14.21
C ARG A 161 10.12 -4.63 -14.06
N CYS A 162 9.86 -4.10 -12.88
CA CYS A 162 10.24 -2.72 -12.60
C CYS A 162 11.76 -2.66 -12.40
N SER A 163 12.45 -1.91 -13.25
CA SER A 163 13.86 -1.58 -13.07
C SER A 163 14.04 -0.07 -13.23
N ARG A 164 15.14 0.46 -12.68
CA ARG A 164 15.45 1.89 -12.78
C ARG A 164 15.59 2.30 -14.24
N GLU A 165 16.24 1.46 -15.04
CA GLU A 165 16.47 1.68 -16.46
C GLU A 165 15.15 1.81 -17.23
N ILE A 166 14.14 0.99 -16.91
CA ILE A 166 12.82 1.08 -17.55
C ILE A 166 12.11 2.38 -17.17
N ILE A 167 12.23 2.81 -15.91
CA ILE A 167 11.60 4.03 -15.41
C ILE A 167 12.25 5.27 -16.02
N GLU A 168 13.58 5.30 -16.12
CA GLU A 168 14.33 6.42 -16.71
C GLU A 168 14.21 6.47 -18.25
N ALA A 169 13.98 5.33 -18.91
CA ALA A 169 13.87 5.25 -20.36
C ALA A 169 12.57 5.82 -20.94
N SER A 170 11.54 6.12 -20.13
CA SER A 170 10.28 6.67 -20.62
C SER A 170 9.73 7.78 -19.72
N ASP A 171 9.17 8.82 -20.34
CA ASP A 171 8.60 9.96 -19.60
C ASP A 171 7.37 9.57 -18.78
N SER A 172 6.69 8.49 -19.13
CA SER A 172 5.69 7.89 -18.27
C SER A 172 5.61 6.39 -18.53
N GLY A 173 5.03 5.67 -17.58
CA GLY A 173 4.84 4.24 -17.76
C GLY A 173 4.23 3.56 -16.55
N ARG A 174 4.11 2.23 -16.66
CA ARG A 174 3.66 1.36 -15.60
C ARG A 174 4.34 0.00 -15.67
N CYS A 175 4.59 -0.59 -14.52
CA CYS A 175 5.16 -1.93 -14.38
C CYS A 175 4.56 -2.64 -13.16
N HIS A 176 4.76 -3.95 -13.09
CA HIS A 176 4.14 -4.79 -12.07
C HIS A 176 5.18 -5.69 -11.41
N ILE A 177 5.23 -5.67 -10.09
CA ILE A 177 6.09 -6.52 -9.29
C ILE A 177 5.21 -7.51 -8.54
N LYS A 178 5.39 -8.81 -8.83
CA LYS A 178 4.78 -9.84 -8.00
C LYS A 178 5.37 -9.76 -6.59
N LEU A 179 4.50 -9.66 -5.60
CA LEU A 179 4.89 -9.72 -4.18
C LEU A 179 4.78 -11.18 -3.71
N PHE A 180 3.98 -11.45 -2.69
CA PHE A 180 3.69 -12.80 -2.18
C PHE A 180 2.24 -13.20 -2.50
N GLY A 181 1.97 -14.50 -2.56
CA GLY A 181 0.63 -15.01 -2.85
C GLY A 181 0.06 -14.47 -4.17
N LYS A 182 -1.13 -13.85 -4.10
CA LYS A 182 -1.81 -13.18 -5.23
C LYS A 182 -1.61 -11.65 -5.23
N TRP A 183 -0.74 -11.12 -4.37
CA TRP A 183 -0.46 -9.69 -4.32
C TRP A 183 0.49 -9.27 -5.43
N VAL A 184 0.11 -8.20 -6.12
CA VAL A 184 0.91 -7.53 -7.14
C VAL A 184 1.02 -6.05 -6.76
N MET A 185 2.23 -5.51 -6.84
CA MET A 185 2.43 -4.07 -6.76
C MET A 185 2.53 -3.51 -8.17
N GLN A 186 1.63 -2.62 -8.54
CA GLN A 186 1.76 -1.79 -9.72
C GLN A 186 2.56 -0.55 -9.36
N LYS A 187 3.59 -0.23 -10.13
CA LYS A 187 4.20 1.10 -10.14
C LYS A 187 3.77 1.84 -11.38
N SER A 188 3.47 3.13 -11.26
CA SER A 188 3.35 4.04 -12.40
C SER A 188 4.19 5.26 -12.17
N TRP A 189 4.75 5.82 -13.24
CA TRP A 189 5.60 7.00 -13.13
C TRP A 189 5.27 8.06 -14.17
N VAL A 190 5.66 9.29 -13.82
CA VAL A 190 5.69 10.44 -14.71
C VAL A 190 6.99 11.21 -14.46
N SER A 191 7.66 11.58 -15.53
CA SER A 191 8.82 12.46 -15.53
C SER A 191 8.34 13.90 -15.57
N VAL A 192 8.94 14.74 -14.73
CA VAL A 192 8.68 16.16 -14.65
C VAL A 192 10.00 16.86 -14.91
N GLU A 193 10.03 17.73 -15.91
CA GLU A 193 11.20 18.56 -16.19
C GLU A 193 11.42 19.55 -15.05
N ASP A 194 12.68 19.70 -14.64
CA ASP A 194 13.03 20.72 -13.68
C ASP A 194 13.02 22.07 -14.41
N THR A 195 11.91 22.79 -14.31
CA THR A 195 11.83 24.16 -14.86
C THR A 195 12.91 25.02 -14.18
N PRO A 196 13.88 25.57 -14.92
CA PRO A 196 14.82 26.51 -14.32
C PRO A 196 14.03 27.74 -13.87
N ILE A 197 14.16 28.09 -12.58
CA ILE A 197 13.63 29.33 -12.01
C ILE A 197 14.49 30.51 -12.46
#